data_AF-A0A8C5ALA6-F1
#
_entry.id   AF-A0A8C5ALA6-F1
#
_cell.length_a   1.000
_cell.length_b   1.000
_cell.length_c   1.000
_cell.angle_alpha   90.00
_cell.angle_beta   90.00
_cell.angle_gamma   90.00
#
_symmetry.space_group_name_H-M   'P 1'
#
loop_
_entity.id
_entity.type
_entity.pdbx_description
1 polymer ?
#
loop_
_entity_poly.entity_id
_entity_poly.type
_entity_poly.pdbx_seq_one_letter_code
_entity_poly.pdbx_strand_id
1 'polypeptide(L)'
;MAEPPLSCDCFVSLPPGSRDDHVIFGKNSDRPRDEVQEVVFYPAAAHPPGSSVECTYIQIPQAEHTHAVVLSRPAWLWGAEMGANDQGVCVGNEAVWTREPVSDGEALLGMDLVRKEKTCSWPPVMCFKF
;
A
#
# COMPACT_ATOMS: atom_id res chain seq x y z
N MET A 1 24.49 16.45 -3.13
CA MET A 1 23.35 15.59 -2.76
C MET A 1 23.32 14.45 -3.76
N ALA A 2 23.09 13.20 -3.32
CA ALA A 2 22.98 12.07 -4.24
C ALA A 2 21.69 12.20 -5.07
N GLU A 3 21.69 11.72 -6.32
CA GLU A 3 20.46 11.65 -7.12
C GLU A 3 19.43 10.75 -6.43
N PRO A 4 18.14 11.15 -6.42
CA PRO A 4 17.08 10.32 -5.85
C PRO A 4 16.90 9.05 -6.68
N PRO A 5 16.57 7.90 -6.06
CA PRO A 5 16.23 6.69 -6.81
C PRO A 5 15.05 6.96 -7.74
N LEU A 6 15.12 6.43 -8.95
CA LEU A 6 14.16 6.70 -10.02
C LEU A 6 13.19 5.53 -10.24
N SER A 7 13.34 4.40 -9.55
CA SER A 7 12.44 3.26 -9.70
C SER A 7 12.21 2.52 -8.38
N CYS A 8 10.98 2.08 -8.20
CA CYS A 8 10.63 0.97 -7.33
C CYS A 8 10.38 -0.26 -8.21
N ASP A 9 10.70 -1.43 -7.66
CA ASP A 9 10.51 -2.72 -8.27
C ASP A 9 9.76 -3.65 -7.29
N CYS A 10 8.78 -4.37 -7.82
CA CYS A 10 8.10 -5.46 -7.10
C CYS A 10 8.42 -6.83 -7.71
N PHE A 11 8.59 -7.84 -6.87
CA PHE A 11 8.66 -9.24 -7.30
C PHE A 11 7.78 -10.15 -6.44
N VAL A 12 7.34 -11.24 -7.06
CA VAL A 12 6.64 -12.32 -6.38
C VAL A 12 7.29 -13.66 -6.73
N SER A 13 7.57 -14.47 -5.71
CA SER A 13 7.87 -15.89 -5.87
C SER A 13 6.67 -16.69 -5.40
N LEU A 14 6.11 -17.48 -6.31
CA LEU A 14 4.98 -18.38 -6.05
C LEU A 14 5.50 -19.82 -5.92
N PRO A 15 4.81 -20.71 -5.18
CA PRO A 15 5.18 -22.12 -5.14
C PRO A 15 5.27 -22.73 -6.55
N PRO A 16 6.30 -23.55 -6.85
CA PRO A 16 7.36 -24.04 -5.96
C PRO A 16 8.66 -23.21 -6.00
N GLY A 17 8.56 -21.91 -6.28
CA GLY A 17 9.68 -21.00 -6.54
C GLY A 17 10.46 -20.53 -5.30
N SER A 18 10.13 -21.01 -4.11
CA SER A 18 10.86 -20.72 -2.88
C SER A 18 11.23 -22.03 -2.17
N ARG A 19 12.25 -21.99 -1.30
CA ARG A 19 12.82 -23.19 -0.66
C ARG A 19 11.79 -24.07 0.05
N ASP A 20 10.77 -23.44 0.61
CA ASP A 20 9.76 -24.07 1.48
C ASP A 20 8.33 -23.88 0.94
N ASP A 21 8.17 -23.64 -0.38
CA ASP A 21 6.87 -23.42 -1.05
C ASP A 21 6.01 -22.31 -0.41
N HIS A 22 6.68 -21.27 0.10
CA HIS A 22 6.05 -20.02 0.55
C HIS A 22 5.83 -19.06 -0.62
N VAL A 23 4.79 -18.23 -0.50
CA VAL A 23 4.64 -17.04 -1.32
C VAL A 23 5.54 -15.94 -0.74
N ILE A 24 6.45 -15.41 -1.56
CA ILE A 24 7.32 -14.29 -1.17
C ILE A 24 6.94 -13.08 -2.01
N PHE A 25 6.52 -12.00 -1.35
CA PHE A 25 6.35 -10.70 -1.96
C PHE A 25 7.49 -9.78 -1.51
N GLY A 26 8.13 -9.11 -2.45
CA GLY A 26 9.17 -8.13 -2.17
C GLY A 26 8.96 -6.88 -2.99
N LYS A 27 9.13 -5.72 -2.34
CA LYS A 27 9.13 -4.39 -2.96
C LYS A 27 10.27 -3.57 -2.37
N ASN A 28 10.99 -2.83 -3.21
CA ASN A 28 11.80 -1.70 -2.74
C ASN A 28 11.03 -0.38 -2.91
N SER A 29 11.38 0.59 -2.06
CA SER A 29 10.84 1.93 -2.12
C SER A 29 11.82 2.85 -2.85
N ASP A 30 11.32 3.70 -3.74
CA ASP A 30 12.04 4.75 -4.46
C ASP A 30 11.99 6.10 -3.73
N ARG A 31 11.57 6.07 -2.46
CA ARG A 31 11.48 7.25 -1.62
C ARG A 31 12.87 7.78 -1.26
N PRO A 32 13.03 9.09 -1.01
CA PRO A 32 14.31 9.68 -0.64
C PRO A 32 14.95 8.98 0.55
N ARG A 33 16.28 8.81 0.54
CA ARG A 33 17.05 8.16 1.61
C ARG A 33 16.74 8.71 3.00
N ASP A 34 16.56 10.02 3.10
CA ASP A 34 16.38 10.71 4.37
C ASP A 34 14.90 10.76 4.80
N GLU A 35 14.00 10.20 4.00
CA GLU A 35 12.59 10.05 4.38
C GLU A 35 12.41 8.82 5.28
N VAL A 36 11.88 9.06 6.48
CA VAL A 36 11.65 7.99 7.45
C VAL A 36 10.55 7.06 6.97
N GLN A 37 10.88 5.76 6.88
CA GLN A 37 9.93 4.68 6.66
C GLN A 37 9.59 4.00 7.98
N GLU A 38 8.34 4.13 8.41
CA GLU A 38 7.81 3.51 9.63
C GLU A 38 7.18 2.16 9.31
N VAL A 39 7.43 1.17 10.18
CA VAL A 39 6.67 -0.08 10.21
C VAL A 39 5.63 0.03 11.31
N VAL A 40 4.36 0.09 10.91
CA VAL A 40 3.23 0.36 11.82
C VAL A 40 2.20 -0.76 11.75
N PHE A 41 1.70 -1.16 12.92
CA PHE A 41 0.59 -2.10 13.04
C PHE A 41 -0.70 -1.35 13.32
N TYR A 42 -1.77 -1.73 12.62
CA TYR A 42 -3.12 -1.28 12.92
C TYR A 42 -4.01 -2.49 13.18
N PRO A 43 -4.70 -2.56 14.33
CA PRO A 43 -5.63 -3.64 14.61
C PRO A 43 -6.87 -3.56 13.70
N ALA A 44 -7.55 -4.70 13.56
CA ALA A 44 -8.88 -4.75 12.96
C ALA A 44 -9.85 -3.85 13.74
N ALA A 45 -10.76 -3.19 13.03
CA ALA A 45 -11.72 -2.27 13.63
C ALA A 45 -13.08 -2.31 12.93
N ALA A 46 -14.12 -2.02 13.71
CA ALA A 46 -15.46 -1.74 13.19
C ALA A 46 -15.71 -0.23 13.22
N HIS A 47 -16.40 0.27 12.20
CA HIS A 47 -16.72 1.69 12.03
C HIS A 47 -18.24 1.88 11.86
N PRO A 48 -18.80 3.00 12.34
CA PRO A 48 -20.22 3.27 12.17
C PRO A 48 -20.63 3.30 10.69
N PRO A 49 -21.82 2.77 10.33
CA PRO A 49 -22.36 2.88 8.98
C PRO A 49 -22.43 4.34 8.52
N GLY A 50 -22.00 4.60 7.28
CA GLY A 50 -21.98 5.94 6.69
C GLY A 50 -20.89 6.87 7.21
N SER A 51 -19.96 6.37 8.04
CA SER A 51 -18.78 7.13 8.43
C SER A 51 -17.83 7.36 7.26
N SER A 52 -16.89 8.29 7.45
CA SER A 52 -15.89 8.67 6.47
C SER A 52 -14.48 8.58 7.07
N VAL A 53 -13.47 8.52 6.20
CA VAL A 53 -12.06 8.54 6.59
C VAL A 53 -11.32 9.59 5.77
N GLU A 54 -10.53 10.41 6.47
CA GLU A 54 -9.58 11.33 5.84
C GLU A 54 -8.37 10.53 5.35
N CYS A 55 -8.13 10.57 4.03
CA CYS A 55 -6.90 10.08 3.42
C CYS A 55 -5.87 11.23 3.35
N THR A 56 -4.85 11.12 2.48
CA THR A 56 -3.80 12.13 2.41
C THR A 56 -4.32 13.50 1.95
N TYR A 57 -5.22 13.53 0.95
CA TYR A 57 -5.76 14.78 0.40
C TYR A 57 -7.29 14.85 0.37
N ILE A 58 -7.97 13.72 0.28
CA ILE A 58 -9.44 13.69 0.19
C ILE A 58 -10.06 12.79 1.24
N GLN A 59 -11.32 13.06 1.53
CA GLN A 59 -12.17 12.22 2.36
C GLN A 59 -12.97 11.23 1.50
N ILE A 60 -13.13 10.01 2.00
CA ILE A 60 -13.90 8.95 1.33
C ILE A 60 -14.85 8.25 2.31
N PRO A 61 -15.85 7.49 1.82
CA PRO A 61 -16.61 6.59 2.67
C PRO A 61 -15.72 5.56 3.35
N GLN A 62 -15.93 5.36 4.65
CA GLN A 62 -15.20 4.38 5.46
C GLN A 62 -15.90 3.02 5.40
N ALA A 63 -15.10 1.95 5.29
CA ALA A 63 -15.63 0.61 5.39
C ALA A 63 -16.08 0.31 6.82
N GLU A 64 -17.22 -0.36 6.97
CA GLU A 64 -17.76 -0.74 8.29
C GLU A 64 -16.84 -1.71 9.04
N HIS A 65 -16.04 -2.50 8.32
CA HIS A 65 -15.06 -3.42 8.90
C HIS A 65 -13.71 -3.30 8.21
N THR A 66 -12.65 -3.33 9.02
CA THR A 66 -11.26 -3.35 8.58
C THR A 66 -10.51 -4.50 9.24
N HIS A 67 -9.66 -5.16 8.48
CA HIS A 67 -8.70 -6.18 8.88
C HIS A 67 -7.49 -5.57 9.57
N ALA A 68 -6.82 -6.37 10.41
CA ALA A 68 -5.55 -5.95 10.98
C ALA A 68 -4.48 -5.95 9.88
N VAL A 69 -3.59 -4.95 9.92
CA VAL A 69 -2.49 -4.83 8.95
C VAL A 69 -1.19 -4.43 9.61
N VAL A 70 -0.09 -4.83 8.97
CA VAL A 70 1.23 -4.22 9.14
C VAL A 70 1.57 -3.48 7.86
N LEU A 71 1.95 -2.21 7.98
CA LEU A 71 2.26 -1.33 6.85
C LEU A 71 3.69 -0.78 6.99
N SER A 72 4.38 -0.61 5.85
CA SER A 72 5.53 0.26 5.71
C SER A 72 5.10 1.56 5.04
N ARG A 73 5.35 2.71 5.67
CA ARG A 73 4.92 4.02 5.14
C ARG A 73 5.93 5.15 5.40
N PRO A 74 5.96 6.19 4.55
CA PRO A 74 6.55 7.48 4.93
C PRO A 74 5.85 8.04 6.19
N ALA A 75 6.62 8.53 7.16
CA ALA A 75 6.09 8.98 8.46
C ALA A 75 4.96 10.03 8.37
N TRP A 76 5.02 10.90 7.34
CA TRP A 76 4.08 12.00 7.14
C TRP A 76 2.79 11.62 6.38
N LEU A 77 2.78 10.46 5.70
CA LEU A 77 1.74 10.12 4.73
C LEU A 77 0.67 9.21 5.34
N TRP A 78 -0.61 9.46 5.02
CA TRP A 78 -1.69 8.62 5.52
C TRP A 78 -1.65 7.21 4.92
N GLY A 79 -1.35 7.04 3.64
CA GLY A 79 -1.25 5.73 2.99
C GLY A 79 -0.06 4.85 3.44
N ALA A 80 0.37 3.96 2.54
CA ALA A 80 1.53 3.09 2.72
C ALA A 80 2.20 2.76 1.38
N GLU A 81 3.48 2.39 1.42
CA GLU A 81 4.22 1.88 0.27
C GLU A 81 3.94 0.38 0.07
N MET A 82 3.88 -0.36 1.17
CA MET A 82 3.56 -1.79 1.15
C MET A 82 2.96 -2.22 2.47
N GLY A 83 2.30 -3.37 2.45
CA GLY A 83 1.70 -3.94 3.64
C GLY A 83 1.20 -5.35 3.44
N ALA A 84 0.72 -5.92 4.55
CA ALA A 84 0.03 -7.18 4.56
C ALA A 84 -1.08 -7.17 5.63
N ASN A 85 -2.17 -7.89 5.35
CA ASN A 85 -3.30 -8.02 6.26
C ASN A 85 -3.42 -9.41 6.89
N ASP A 86 -4.28 -9.52 7.91
CA ASP A 86 -4.55 -10.78 8.62
C ASP A 86 -5.31 -11.85 7.79
N GLN A 87 -5.73 -11.51 6.56
CA GLN A 87 -6.31 -12.44 5.59
C GLN A 87 -5.26 -13.03 4.64
N GLY A 88 -3.97 -12.73 4.86
CA GLY A 88 -2.87 -13.23 4.05
C GLY A 88 -2.76 -12.53 2.69
N VAL A 89 -3.28 -11.30 2.57
CA VAL A 89 -3.13 -10.45 1.39
C VAL A 89 -1.93 -9.52 1.60
N CYS A 90 -1.02 -9.47 0.64
CA CYS A 90 0.06 -8.49 0.56
C CYS A 90 -0.16 -7.52 -0.60
N VAL A 91 0.10 -6.23 -0.37
CA VAL A 91 0.03 -5.18 -1.39
C VAL A 91 1.27 -4.29 -1.37
N GLY A 92 1.67 -3.83 -2.55
CA GLY A 92 2.60 -2.71 -2.72
C GLY A 92 2.23 -1.85 -3.91
N ASN A 93 2.57 -0.57 -3.85
CA ASN A 93 2.46 0.35 -4.98
C ASN A 93 3.74 0.31 -5.84
N GLU A 94 3.61 0.55 -7.14
CA GLU A 94 4.74 0.77 -8.02
C GLU A 94 4.53 2.06 -8.81
N ALA A 95 5.60 2.83 -9.01
CA ALA A 95 5.59 3.99 -9.89
C ALA A 95 5.46 3.59 -11.36
N VAL A 96 4.45 4.13 -12.04
CA VAL A 96 4.28 3.99 -13.48
C VAL A 96 4.28 5.36 -14.15
N TRP A 97 5.04 5.51 -15.24
CA TRP A 97 4.94 6.69 -16.10
C TRP A 97 3.81 6.50 -17.10
N THR A 98 2.65 7.11 -16.80
CA THR A 98 1.49 7.09 -17.69
C THR A 98 1.70 7.98 -18.92
N ARG A 99 1.00 7.65 -20.00
CA ARG A 99 0.91 8.47 -21.23
C ARG A 99 -0.27 9.43 -21.19
N GLU A 100 -1.20 9.23 -20.27
CA GLU A 100 -2.38 10.06 -20.09
C GLU A 100 -2.07 11.28 -19.21
N PRO A 101 -2.73 12.42 -19.47
CA PRO A 101 -2.56 13.60 -18.64
C PRO A 101 -3.10 13.35 -17.22
N VAL A 102 -2.35 13.82 -16.23
CA VAL A 102 -2.78 13.82 -14.83
C VAL A 102 -3.91 14.83 -14.66
N SER A 103 -4.96 14.48 -13.93
CA SER A 103 -6.03 15.42 -13.59
C SER A 103 -5.55 16.42 -12.55
N ASP A 104 -5.94 17.69 -12.69
CA ASP A 104 -5.52 18.78 -11.78
C ASP A 104 -6.23 18.75 -10.40
N GLY A 105 -7.18 17.84 -10.19
CA GLY A 105 -7.96 17.73 -8.95
C GLY A 105 -7.28 16.90 -7.87
N GLU A 106 -7.58 17.21 -6.60
CA GLU A 106 -7.21 16.34 -5.48
C GLU A 106 -7.84 14.96 -5.65
N ALA A 107 -7.03 13.92 -5.48
CA ALA A 107 -7.41 12.53 -5.64
C ALA A 107 -6.67 11.65 -4.65
N LEU A 108 -7.08 10.38 -4.55
CA LEU A 108 -6.32 9.39 -3.81
C LEU A 108 -4.96 9.17 -4.46
N LEU A 109 -3.92 9.12 -3.63
CA LEU A 109 -2.60 8.67 -4.07
C LEU A 109 -2.55 7.15 -4.20
N GLY A 110 -1.64 6.64 -5.02
CA GLY A 110 -1.37 5.19 -5.07
C GLY A 110 -1.05 4.60 -3.69
N MET A 111 -0.35 5.34 -2.84
CA MET A 111 -0.07 4.93 -1.45
C MET A 111 -1.33 4.87 -0.58
N ASP A 112 -2.32 5.74 -0.81
CA ASP A 112 -3.60 5.70 -0.07
C ASP A 112 -4.38 4.42 -0.42
N LEU A 113 -4.25 3.97 -1.67
CA LEU A 113 -4.89 2.74 -2.15
C LEU A 113 -4.27 1.49 -1.51
N VAL A 114 -2.96 1.48 -1.23
CA VAL A 114 -2.30 0.37 -0.50
C VAL A 114 -2.94 0.19 0.88
N ARG A 115 -3.13 1.27 1.64
CA ARG A 115 -3.74 1.19 2.98
C ARG A 115 -5.20 0.72 2.95
N LYS A 116 -5.90 0.80 1.81
CA LYS A 116 -7.24 0.24 1.66
C LYS A 116 -7.27 -1.29 1.60
N GLU A 117 -6.13 -1.98 1.55
CA GLU A 117 -6.08 -3.45 1.69
C GLU A 117 -6.71 -3.95 3.01
N LYS A 118 -6.84 -3.07 4.01
CA LYS A 118 -7.59 -3.34 5.24
C LYS A 118 -9.03 -3.76 4.99
N THR A 119 -9.63 -3.47 3.84
CA THR A 119 -11.03 -3.80 3.56
C THR A 119 -11.19 -5.03 2.67
N CYS A 120 -10.08 -5.72 2.37
CA CYS A 120 -9.99 -6.66 1.27
C CYS A 120 -9.76 -8.11 1.75
N SER A 121 -10.49 -9.05 1.15
CA SER A 121 -10.36 -10.51 1.33
C SER A 121 -9.97 -11.24 0.03
N TRP A 122 -9.26 -10.53 -0.86
CA TRP A 122 -8.80 -10.98 -2.17
C TRP A 122 -7.74 -12.10 -2.10
N PRO A 123 -7.32 -12.71 -3.25
CA PRO A 123 -6.22 -13.67 -3.27
C PRO A 123 -4.91 -13.10 -2.67
N PRO A 124 -3.95 -13.98 -2.29
CA PRO A 124 -2.93 -13.66 -1.27
C PRO A 124 -1.90 -12.58 -1.67
N VAL A 125 -1.79 -12.22 -2.95
CA VAL A 125 -0.87 -11.16 -3.40
C VAL A 125 -1.54 -10.33 -4.47
N MET A 126 -1.58 -9.01 -4.24
CA MET A 126 -2.03 -8.03 -5.23
C MET A 126 -0.98 -6.93 -5.34
N CYS A 127 -0.32 -6.82 -6.49
CA CYS A 127 0.50 -5.66 -6.81
C CYS A 127 -0.35 -4.70 -7.64
N PHE A 128 -0.50 -3.46 -7.19
CA PHE A 128 -1.13 -2.42 -8.00
C PHE A 128 -0.07 -1.52 -8.61
N LYS A 129 -0.16 -1.36 -9.92
CA LYS A 129 0.62 -0.39 -10.69
C LYS A 129 -0.27 0.84 -10.90
N PHE A 130 0.14 1.98 -10.33
CA PHE A 130 -0.60 3.24 -10.42
C PHE A 130 0.19 4.24 -11.27
#